data_AF-A0AAD1YSS4-F1
#
_entry.id   AF-A0AAD1YSS4-F1
#
_cell.length_a   1.000
_cell.length_b   1.000
_cell.length_c   1.000
_cell.angle_alpha   90.00
_cell.angle_beta   90.00
_cell.angle_gamma   90.00
#
_symmetry.space_group_name_H-M   'P 1'
#
loop_
_entity.id
_entity.type
_entity.pdbx_description
1 polymer ?
#
loop_
_entity_poly.entity_id
_entity_poly.type
_entity_poly.pdbx_seq_one_letter_code
_entity_poly.pdbx_strand_id
1 'polypeptide(L)'
;MSTSVKLGYDPTGKSVDQTLYRSMICSLLYLTASRPDIAFSVGVCARFQADPKELHLSAVRHIVRYVNGTVDYEILYSQDSTLDLAGYFDVDWAENADDRKNTFG
;
A
#
# COMPACT_ATOMS: atom_id res chain seq x y z
N MET A 1 14.84 3.14 18.26
CA MET A 1 13.45 3.41 17.84
C MET A 1 13.21 2.65 16.54
N SER A 2 12.80 1.38 16.61
CA SER A 2 12.52 0.58 15.41
C SER A 2 11.02 0.65 15.10
N THR A 3 10.65 1.44 14.11
CA THR A 3 9.30 1.53 13.58
C THR A 3 9.28 0.88 12.19
N SER A 4 9.24 -0.46 12.15
CA SER A 4 8.83 -1.19 10.94
C SER A 4 8.13 -2.46 11.40
N VAL A 5 6.81 -2.36 11.55
CA VAL A 5 5.95 -3.51 11.83
C VAL A 5 5.82 -4.26 10.51
N LYS A 6 6.63 -5.31 10.37
CA LYS A 6 6.65 -6.19 9.19
C LYS A 6 5.25 -6.79 8.98
N LEU A 7 4.71 -6.71 7.77
CA LEU A 7 3.50 -7.44 7.33
C LEU A 7 3.84 -8.93 7.28
N GLY A 8 3.87 -9.57 8.43
CA GLY A 8 4.12 -11.00 8.60
C GLY A 8 2.87 -11.75 9.06
N TYR A 9 2.94 -13.07 9.00
CA TYR A 9 1.97 -13.95 9.64
C TYR A 9 1.99 -13.71 11.16
N ASP A 10 0.94 -13.08 11.68
CA ASP A 10 0.74 -12.89 13.12
C ASP A 10 -0.35 -13.85 13.63
N PRO A 11 0.05 -15.01 14.20
CA PRO A 11 -0.89 -15.99 14.72
C PRO A 11 -1.64 -15.53 15.97
N THR A 12 -1.17 -14.45 16.63
CA THR A 12 -1.72 -13.89 17.87
C THR A 12 -2.62 -12.67 17.66
N GLY A 13 -2.62 -12.10 16.45
CA GLY A 13 -3.39 -10.92 16.11
C GLY A 13 -4.90 -11.17 16.18
N LYS A 14 -5.66 -10.14 16.57
CA LYS A 14 -7.12 -10.17 16.50
C LYS A 14 -7.57 -10.38 15.04
N SER A 15 -8.49 -11.31 14.85
CA SER A 15 -9.09 -11.56 13.55
C SER A 15 -9.95 -10.36 13.13
N VAL A 16 -9.95 -10.10 11.83
CA VAL A 16 -10.77 -9.08 11.19
C VAL A 16 -11.85 -9.77 10.36
N ASP A 17 -13.00 -9.12 10.22
CA ASP A 17 -14.05 -9.60 9.31
C ASP A 17 -13.52 -9.69 7.87
N GLN A 18 -13.51 -10.91 7.36
CA GLN A 18 -13.03 -11.23 6.01
C GLN A 18 -13.83 -10.50 4.93
N THR A 19 -15.14 -10.32 5.13
CA THR A 19 -16.00 -9.70 4.12
C THR A 19 -15.67 -8.22 3.95
N LEU A 20 -15.52 -7.50 5.07
CA LEU A 20 -15.09 -6.10 5.10
C LEU A 20 -13.67 -5.95 4.53
N TYR A 21 -12.74 -6.82 4.93
CA TYR A 21 -11.37 -6.76 4.43
C TYR A 21 -11.31 -6.96 2.92
N ARG A 22 -12.00 -7.97 2.38
CA ARG A 22 -12.07 -8.22 0.93
C ARG A 22 -12.71 -7.05 0.18
N SER A 23 -13.78 -6.48 0.72
CA SER A 23 -14.42 -5.30 0.11
C SER A 23 -13.44 -4.14 -0.03
N MET A 24 -12.66 -3.83 1.01
CA MET A 24 -11.64 -2.78 0.96
C MET A 24 -10.54 -3.08 -0.07
N ILE A 25 -10.04 -4.32 -0.11
CA ILE A 25 -9.03 -4.72 -1.10
C ILE A 25 -9.56 -4.61 -2.52
N CYS A 26 -10.80 -5.03 -2.79
CA CYS A 26 -11.42 -4.91 -4.11
C CYS A 26 -11.55 -3.44 -4.54
N SER A 27 -11.97 -2.56 -3.64
CA SER A 27 -12.06 -1.12 -3.93
C SER A 27 -10.69 -0.51 -4.23
N LEU A 28 -9.66 -0.88 -3.46
CA LEU A 28 -8.29 -0.44 -3.72
C LEU A 28 -7.74 -0.99 -5.03
N LEU A 29 -8.05 -2.24 -5.37
CA LEU A 29 -7.64 -2.85 -6.63
C LEU A 29 -8.21 -2.10 -7.84
N TYR A 30 -9.45 -1.64 -7.77
CA TYR A 30 -10.03 -0.78 -8.81
C TYR A 30 -9.21 0.51 -8.97
N LEU A 31 -8.79 1.11 -7.85
CA LEU A 31 -8.02 2.35 -7.83
C LEU A 31 -6.63 2.19 -8.45
N THR A 32 -6.05 0.98 -8.43
CA THR A 32 -4.72 0.73 -9.04
C THR A 32 -4.68 1.00 -10.54
N ALA A 33 -5.83 1.00 -11.23
CA ALA A 33 -5.91 1.30 -12.66
C ALA A 33 -5.59 2.77 -12.97
N SER A 34 -6.00 3.71 -12.11
CA SER A 34 -5.66 5.14 -12.25
C SER A 34 -4.40 5.52 -11.46
N ARG A 35 -4.06 4.72 -10.44
CA ARG A 35 -2.97 4.98 -9.50
C ARG A 35 -2.07 3.75 -9.34
N PRO A 36 -1.13 3.54 -10.28
CA PRO A 36 -0.25 2.37 -10.25
C PRO A 36 0.78 2.43 -9.10
N ASP A 37 0.98 3.59 -8.48
CA ASP A 37 1.88 3.81 -7.34
C ASP A 37 1.51 2.94 -6.12
N ILE A 38 0.22 2.66 -5.92
CA ILE A 38 -0.26 1.83 -4.80
C ILE A 38 -0.38 0.33 -5.15
N ALA A 39 -0.18 -0.06 -6.41
CA ALA A 39 -0.51 -1.41 -6.89
C ALA A 39 0.27 -2.51 -6.17
N PHE A 40 1.56 -2.28 -5.89
CA PHE A 40 2.39 -3.22 -5.16
C PHE A 40 1.88 -3.46 -3.73
N SER A 41 1.65 -2.38 -2.99
CA SER A 41 1.19 -2.44 -1.59
C SER A 41 -0.18 -3.10 -1.46
N VAL A 42 -1.10 -2.82 -2.38
CA VAL A 42 -2.41 -3.49 -2.45
C VAL A 42 -2.26 -4.98 -2.76
N GLY A 43 -1.38 -5.33 -3.70
CA GLY A 43 -1.10 -6.72 -4.07
C GLY A 43 -0.54 -7.55 -2.92
N VAL A 44 0.32 -6.97 -2.07
CA VAL A 44 0.81 -7.63 -0.85
C VAL A 44 -0.33 -7.85 0.15
N CYS A 45 -1.17 -6.84 0.39
CA CYS A 45 -2.30 -6.94 1.31
C CYS A 45 -3.36 -7.96 0.86
N ALA A 46 -3.53 -8.15 -0.45
CA ALA A 46 -4.48 -9.11 -1.02
C ALA A 46 -4.14 -10.57 -0.69
N ARG A 47 -2.86 -10.90 -0.41
CA ARG A 47 -2.44 -12.26 -0.04
C ARG A 47 -3.04 -12.72 1.28
N PHE A 48 -3.32 -11.78 2.19
CA PHE A 48 -3.84 -12.06 3.54
C PHE A 48 -5.38 -12.08 3.60
N GLN A 49 -6.07 -12.09 2.46
CA GLN A 49 -7.54 -12.07 2.40
C GLN A 49 -8.24 -13.33 2.94
N ALA A 50 -7.49 -14.43 3.14
CA ALA A 50 -8.01 -15.69 3.66
C ALA A 50 -8.13 -15.69 5.19
N ASP A 51 -7.23 -15.00 5.89
CA ASP A 51 -7.24 -14.82 7.35
C ASP A 51 -6.66 -13.43 7.70
N PRO A 52 -7.44 -12.35 7.52
CA PRO A 52 -6.98 -11.01 7.81
C PRO A 52 -6.91 -10.77 9.32
N LYS A 53 -5.85 -10.09 9.73
CA LYS A 53 -5.55 -9.69 11.11
C LYS A 53 -5.55 -8.17 11.23
N GLU A 54 -5.60 -7.65 12.45
CA GLU A 54 -5.53 -6.21 12.70
C GLU A 54 -4.30 -5.54 12.08
N LEU A 55 -3.15 -6.23 12.04
CA LEU A 55 -1.94 -5.72 11.36
C LEU A 55 -2.18 -5.49 9.87
N HIS A 56 -2.79 -6.45 9.18
CA HIS A 56 -3.12 -6.35 7.76
C HIS A 56 -4.12 -5.22 7.51
N LEU A 57 -5.12 -5.07 8.37
CA LEU A 57 -6.10 -4.00 8.26
C LEU A 57 -5.48 -2.62 8.55
N SER A 58 -4.49 -2.53 9.45
CA SER A 58 -3.72 -1.30 9.67
C SER A 58 -2.93 -0.88 8.42
N ALA A 59 -2.33 -1.83 7.71
CA ALA A 59 -1.65 -1.56 6.44
C ALA A 59 -2.63 -1.05 5.37
N VAL A 60 -3.80 -1.68 5.23
CA VAL A 60 -4.86 -1.21 4.32
C VAL A 60 -5.31 0.22 4.67
N ARG A 61 -5.49 0.53 5.96
CA ARG A 61 -5.81 1.90 6.41
C ARG A 61 -4.70 2.90 6.05
N HIS A 62 -3.43 2.48 6.10
CA HIS A 62 -2.31 3.32 5.68
C HIS A 62 -2.38 3.65 4.19
N ILE A 63 -2.64 2.65 3.35
CA ILE A 63 -2.83 2.85 1.89
C ILE A 63 -3.98 3.83 1.63
N VAL A 64 -5.12 3.66 2.32
CA VAL A 64 -6.27 4.57 2.17
C VAL A 64 -5.91 6.01 2.58
N ARG A 65 -5.15 6.18 3.68
CA ARG A 65 -4.67 7.50 4.10
C ARG A 65 -3.73 8.13 3.09
N TYR A 66 -2.80 7.35 2.55
CA TYR A 66 -1.90 7.78 1.51
C TYR A 66 -2.67 8.23 0.27
N VAL A 67 -3.65 7.43 -0.18
CA VAL A 67 -4.52 7.80 -1.31
C VAL A 67 -5.24 9.12 -1.06
N ASN A 68 -5.84 9.28 0.13
CA ASN A 68 -6.55 10.50 0.51
C ASN A 68 -5.63 11.73 0.62
N GLY A 69 -4.41 11.56 1.10
CA GLY A 69 -3.43 12.66 1.23
C GLY A 69 -2.78 13.08 -0.09
N THR A 70 -2.85 12.22 -1.10
CA THR A 70 -2.26 12.46 -2.43
C THR A 70 -3.29 12.84 -3.49
N VAL A 71 -4.56 13.05 -3.12
CA VAL A 71 -5.61 13.50 -4.05
C VAL A 71 -5.27 14.86 -4.67
N ASP A 72 -4.68 15.75 -3.90
CA ASP A 72 -4.35 17.11 -4.34
C ASP A 72 -3.02 17.19 -5.13
N TYR A 73 -2.27 16.09 -5.22
CA TYR A 73 -0.98 16.01 -5.90
C TYR A 73 -1.15 15.48 -7.32
N GLU A 74 -1.84 16.23 -8.16
CA GLU A 74 -1.97 15.92 -9.59
C GLU A 74 -0.86 16.61 -10.42
N ILE A 75 -0.42 15.95 -11.49
CA ILE A 75 0.51 16.54 -12.45
C ILE A 75 -0.29 17.43 -13.41
N LEU A 76 -0.31 18.73 -13.13
CA LEU A 76 -0.91 19.74 -14.00
C LEU A 76 0.06 20.14 -15.12
N TYR A 77 -0.19 19.66 -16.33
CA TYR A 77 0.50 20.15 -17.53
C TYR A 77 -0.22 21.41 -18.04
N SER A 78 0.35 22.59 -17.79
CA SER A 78 -0.11 23.86 -18.36
C SER A 78 0.94 24.43 -19.31
N GLN A 79 0.51 24.94 -20.46
CA GLN A 79 1.39 25.32 -21.58
C GLN A 79 2.28 26.54 -21.27
N ASP A 80 1.93 27.34 -20.26
CA ASP A 80 2.53 28.66 -19.98
C ASP A 80 3.35 28.76 -18.68
N SER A 81 3.51 27.67 -17.92
CA SER A 81 4.22 27.70 -16.63
C SER A 81 5.59 27.05 -16.71
N THR A 82 6.64 27.79 -16.33
CA THR A 82 7.93 27.21 -15.91
C THR A 82 7.70 26.39 -14.65
N LEU A 83 7.35 25.11 -14.82
CA LEU A 83 7.10 24.19 -13.72
C LEU A 83 8.43 23.67 -13.18
N ASP A 84 8.80 24.09 -11.98
CA ASP A 84 9.82 23.41 -11.18
C ASP A 84 9.24 22.05 -10.73
N LEU A 85 9.62 21.00 -11.45
CA LEU A 85 9.17 19.64 -11.17
C LEU A 85 9.94 19.08 -9.96
N ALA A 86 9.36 19.20 -8.77
CA ALA A 86 9.86 18.54 -7.57
C ALA A 86 9.29 17.12 -7.47
N GLY A 87 10.13 16.11 -7.75
CA GLY A 87 9.77 14.70 -7.60
C GLY A 87 10.01 14.22 -6.17
N TYR A 88 8.94 13.84 -5.46
CA TYR A 88 9.02 13.13 -4.19
C TYR A 88 8.79 11.64 -4.44
N PHE A 89 9.72 10.79 -4.03
CA PHE A 89 9.58 9.34 -4.10
C PHE A 89 9.38 8.81 -2.68
N ASP A 90 8.16 8.38 -2.36
CA ASP A 90 7.85 7.78 -1.07
C ASP A 90 8.26 6.30 -1.10
N VAL A 91 9.39 5.98 -0.45
CA VAL A 91 10.00 4.63 -0.45
C VAL A 91 9.43 3.78 0.68
N ASP A 92 8.13 3.80 0.86
CA ASP A 92 7.51 3.17 2.01
C ASP A 92 6.87 1.84 1.56
N TRP A 93 7.38 0.73 2.12
CA TRP A 93 6.83 -0.64 2.12
C TRP A 93 7.39 -1.70 1.16
N ALA A 94 8.69 -1.68 0.86
CA ALA A 94 9.37 -2.82 0.23
C ALA A 94 10.13 -3.70 1.27
N GLU A 95 9.43 -4.45 2.12
CA GLU A 95 10.06 -5.60 2.81
C GLU A 95 9.05 -6.72 3.11
N ASN A 96 8.83 -7.59 2.12
CA ASN A 96 8.20 -8.90 2.30
C ASN A 96 9.20 -9.83 3.00
N ALA A 97 8.96 -10.20 4.26
CA ALA A 97 9.87 -11.08 5.01
C ALA A 97 9.87 -12.53 4.51
N ASP A 98 8.85 -12.92 3.73
CA ASP A 98 8.58 -14.32 3.40
C ASP A 98 9.33 -14.84 2.16
N ASP A 99 9.86 -13.96 1.31
CA ASP A 99 10.47 -14.36 0.03
C ASP A 99 11.83 -13.66 -0.19
N ARG A 100 12.77 -13.91 0.73
CA ARG A 100 14.17 -13.46 0.56
C ARG A 100 14.91 -14.45 -0.34
N LYS A 101 14.90 -14.22 -1.65
CA LYS A 101 15.96 -14.69 -2.56
C LYS A 101 16.75 -13.49 -3.08
N ASN A 102 17.94 -13.30 -2.51
CA ASN A 102 18.93 -12.36 -3.04
C ASN A 102 19.48 -12.95 -4.35
N THR A 103 19.18 -12.34 -5.50
CA THR A 103 19.99 -12.51 -6.72
C THR A 103 21.01 -11.38 -6.77
N PHE A 104 22.19 -11.61 -6.18
CA PHE A 104 23.38 -10.84 -6.55
C PHE A 104 23.92 -11.43 -7.85
N GLY A 105 24.04 -10.58 -8.87
CA GLY A 105 24.86 -10.83 -10.06
C GLY A 105 26.24 -10.24 -9.89
#